data_AF-A0A402AVV0-F1
#
_entry.id   AF-A0A402AVV0-F1
#
_cell.length_a   1.000
_cell.length_b   1.000
_cell.length_c   1.000
_cell.angle_alpha   90.00
_cell.angle_beta   90.00
_cell.angle_gamma   90.00
#
_symmetry.space_group_name_H-M   'P 1'
#
loop_
_entity.id
_entity.type
_entity.pdbx_description
1 polymer ?
#
loop_
_entity_poly.entity_id
_entity_poly.type
_entity_poly.pdbx_seq_one_letter_code
_entity_poly.pdbx_strand_id
1 'polypeptide(L)'
;MTLQRFPTLHDYAERAASFERQLQSLERRRDTILAQIEQCKSPAHQLVSLLAPLYRRSMIFEVRQLRKECERVEFQMQDLKAEYEAWKAEQKQRASELEENTRLYELETLIQREYRWLAVHDDQAELRKKQAVLEKVREQKRLQEEAQTLQREQKALQQQLSEVREKLGTNRQQRDALDDSHHTTRFHATDTQTADIDEAILKVSMFSK
;
A
#
# COMPACT_ATOMS: atom_id res chain seq x y z
N MET A 1 -32.87 -18.07 3.20
CA MET A 1 -31.83 -18.43 2.22
C MET A 1 -31.44 -19.88 2.45
N THR A 2 -31.86 -20.79 1.58
CA THR A 2 -31.43 -22.19 1.63
C THR A 2 -30.01 -22.27 1.12
N LEU A 3 -29.06 -22.59 2.00
CA LEU A 3 -27.71 -22.99 1.61
C LEU A 3 -27.84 -24.13 0.61
N GLN A 4 -27.62 -23.85 -0.68
CA GLN A 4 -27.46 -24.90 -1.68
C GLN A 4 -26.24 -25.70 -1.24
N ARG A 5 -26.48 -26.91 -0.71
CA ARG A 5 -25.40 -27.85 -0.44
C ARG A 5 -24.71 -28.14 -1.77
N PHE A 6 -23.47 -27.68 -1.90
CA PHE A 6 -22.62 -28.07 -3.00
C PHE A 6 -22.37 -29.57 -2.90
N PRO A 7 -22.65 -30.34 -3.96
CA PRO A 7 -22.33 -31.76 -3.97
C PRO A 7 -20.83 -31.95 -3.81
N THR A 8 -20.45 -32.88 -2.96
CA THR A 8 -19.07 -33.29 -2.74
C THR A 8 -18.57 -34.17 -3.91
N LEU A 9 -17.25 -34.35 -4.02
CA LEU A 9 -16.66 -35.30 -4.98
C LEU A 9 -17.25 -36.71 -4.87
N HIS A 10 -17.66 -37.11 -3.66
CA HIS A 10 -18.34 -38.36 -3.41
C HIS A 10 -19.74 -38.39 -4.03
N ASP A 11 -20.53 -37.33 -3.85
CA ASP A 11 -21.88 -37.22 -4.45
C ASP A 11 -21.83 -37.28 -5.99
N TYR A 12 -20.77 -36.74 -6.60
CA TYR A 12 -20.57 -36.82 -8.04
C TYR A 12 -20.22 -38.23 -8.52
N ALA A 13 -19.34 -38.93 -7.81
CA ALA A 13 -18.98 -40.30 -8.13
C ALA A 13 -20.16 -41.27 -7.97
N GLU A 14 -20.97 -41.09 -6.91
CA GLU A 14 -22.17 -41.89 -6.68
C GLU A 14 -23.22 -41.67 -7.76
N ARG A 15 -23.41 -40.41 -8.20
CA ARG A 15 -24.37 -40.09 -9.26
C ARG A 15 -23.94 -40.63 -10.62
N ALA A 16 -22.66 -40.56 -10.97
CA ALA A 16 -22.11 -41.21 -12.17
C ALA A 16 -22.33 -42.72 -12.14
N ALA A 17 -21.97 -43.36 -11.01
CA ALA A 17 -22.17 -44.80 -10.82
C ALA A 17 -23.65 -45.20 -10.85
N SER A 18 -24.56 -44.31 -10.45
CA SER A 18 -26.01 -44.52 -10.56
C SER A 18 -26.47 -44.51 -12.02
N PHE A 19 -26.03 -43.55 -12.83
CA PHE A 19 -26.33 -43.49 -14.26
C PHE A 19 -25.82 -44.74 -14.99
N GLU A 20 -24.58 -45.15 -14.72
CA GLU A 20 -24.00 -46.36 -15.32
C GLU A 20 -24.77 -47.63 -14.95
N ARG A 21 -25.16 -47.77 -13.67
CA ARG A 21 -25.99 -48.91 -13.21
C ARG A 21 -27.35 -48.94 -13.90
N GLN A 22 -28.00 -47.79 -14.03
CA GLN A 22 -29.30 -47.68 -14.69
C GLN A 22 -29.20 -47.99 -16.19
N LEU A 23 -28.17 -47.48 -16.89
CA LEU A 23 -27.92 -47.80 -18.29
C LEU A 23 -27.69 -49.30 -18.50
N GLN A 24 -26.82 -49.92 -17.69
CA GLN A 24 -26.58 -51.36 -17.78
C GLN A 24 -27.85 -52.18 -17.50
N SER A 25 -28.69 -51.74 -16.57
CA SER A 25 -29.99 -52.38 -16.30
C SER A 25 -30.93 -52.31 -17.51
N LEU A 26 -31.02 -51.16 -18.17
CA LEU A 26 -31.85 -50.97 -19.36
C LEU A 26 -31.29 -51.76 -20.56
N GLU A 27 -29.97 -51.80 -20.72
CA GLU A 27 -29.30 -52.61 -21.76
C GLU A 27 -29.63 -54.09 -21.61
N ARG A 28 -29.52 -54.62 -20.38
CA ARG A 28 -29.91 -56.02 -20.10
C ARG A 28 -31.39 -56.27 -20.39
N ARG A 29 -32.27 -55.31 -20.09
CA ARG A 29 -33.70 -55.43 -20.37
C ARG A 29 -33.97 -55.47 -21.88
N ARG A 30 -33.35 -54.57 -22.66
CA ARG A 30 -33.41 -54.57 -24.13
C ARG A 30 -32.95 -55.91 -24.69
N ASP A 31 -31.79 -56.40 -24.26
CA ASP A 31 -31.23 -57.65 -24.79
C ASP A 31 -32.11 -58.86 -24.46
N THR A 32 -32.73 -58.87 -23.27
CA THR A 32 -33.71 -59.90 -22.89
C THR A 32 -34.95 -59.85 -23.79
N ILE A 33 -35.49 -58.66 -24.07
CA ILE A 33 -36.66 -58.49 -24.95
C ILE A 33 -36.32 -58.94 -26.38
N LEU A 34 -35.14 -58.56 -26.90
CA LEU A 34 -34.67 -58.99 -28.21
C LEU A 34 -34.51 -60.52 -28.28
N ALA A 35 -33.96 -61.14 -27.25
CA ALA A 35 -33.85 -62.59 -27.16
C ALA A 35 -35.24 -63.28 -27.15
N GLN A 36 -36.23 -62.72 -26.44
CA GLN A 36 -37.61 -63.23 -26.46
C GLN A 36 -38.23 -63.11 -27.86
N ILE A 37 -38.02 -62.00 -28.57
CA ILE A 37 -38.46 -61.84 -29.95
C ILE A 37 -37.83 -62.89 -30.87
N GLU A 38 -36.54 -63.18 -30.71
CA GLU A 38 -35.85 -64.23 -31.48
C GLU A 38 -36.38 -65.63 -31.17
N GLN A 39 -36.71 -65.93 -29.91
CA GLN A 39 -37.34 -67.21 -29.53
C GLN A 39 -38.70 -67.42 -30.24
N CYS A 40 -39.51 -66.37 -30.35
CA CYS A 40 -40.76 -66.40 -31.10
C CYS A 40 -40.57 -66.68 -32.61
N LYS A 41 -39.37 -66.44 -33.16
CA LYS A 41 -39.02 -66.75 -34.56
C LYS A 41 -38.50 -68.17 -34.74
N SER A 42 -38.38 -68.97 -33.69
CA SER A 42 -37.82 -70.32 -33.78
C SER A 42 -38.62 -71.25 -34.71
N PRO A 43 -37.97 -72.22 -35.38
CA PRO A 43 -38.64 -73.12 -36.34
C PRO A 43 -39.83 -73.89 -35.74
N ALA A 44 -39.73 -74.28 -34.45
CA ALA A 44 -40.81 -74.93 -33.73
C ALA A 44 -42.05 -74.03 -33.61
N HIS A 45 -41.86 -72.75 -33.26
CA HIS A 45 -42.95 -71.77 -33.17
C HIS A 45 -43.55 -71.48 -34.55
N GLN A 46 -42.72 -71.42 -35.60
CA GLN A 46 -43.18 -71.26 -36.97
C GLN A 46 -44.08 -72.43 -37.41
N LEU A 47 -43.68 -73.68 -37.15
CA LEU A 47 -44.47 -74.87 -37.47
C LEU A 47 -45.82 -74.89 -36.72
N VAL A 48 -45.82 -74.61 -35.41
CA VAL A 48 -47.07 -74.55 -34.63
C VAL A 48 -47.98 -73.41 -35.12
N SER A 49 -47.41 -72.28 -35.54
CA SER A 49 -48.18 -71.16 -36.08
C SER A 49 -48.87 -71.46 -37.42
N LEU A 50 -48.32 -72.40 -38.22
CA LEU A 50 -48.95 -72.87 -39.45
C LEU A 50 -50.12 -73.83 -39.16
N LEU A 51 -49.99 -74.65 -38.11
CA LEU A 51 -50.96 -75.67 -37.75
C LEU A 51 -52.08 -75.16 -36.83
N ALA A 52 -51.86 -74.08 -36.08
CA ALA A 52 -52.80 -73.51 -35.11
C ALA A 52 -53.00 -71.99 -35.32
N PRO A 53 -54.05 -71.56 -36.04
CA PRO A 53 -54.29 -70.15 -36.36
C PRO A 53 -54.47 -69.23 -35.13
N LEU A 54 -55.06 -69.73 -34.05
CA LEU A 54 -55.22 -68.98 -32.80
C LEU A 54 -53.87 -68.74 -32.11
N TYR A 55 -52.98 -69.75 -32.12
CA TYR A 55 -51.62 -69.62 -31.61
C TYR A 55 -50.82 -68.58 -32.41
N ARG A 56 -50.91 -68.60 -33.74
CA ARG A 56 -50.30 -67.57 -34.60
C ARG A 56 -50.75 -66.16 -34.24
N ARG A 57 -52.04 -65.96 -33.96
CA ARG A 57 -52.60 -64.65 -33.60
C ARG A 57 -52.09 -64.17 -32.24
N SER A 58 -51.98 -65.08 -31.26
CA SER A 58 -51.37 -64.81 -29.94
C SER A 58 -49.90 -64.41 -30.09
N MET A 59 -49.14 -65.16 -30.88
CA MET A 59 -47.71 -64.92 -31.07
C MET A 59 -47.43 -63.58 -31.76
N ILE A 60 -48.24 -63.19 -32.76
CA ILE A 60 -48.16 -61.88 -33.40
C ILE A 60 -48.43 -60.75 -32.39
N PHE A 61 -49.40 -60.94 -31.49
CA PHE A 61 -49.71 -59.96 -30.45
C PHE A 61 -48.54 -59.81 -29.47
N GLU A 62 -47.96 -60.91 -29.01
CA GLU A 62 -46.82 -60.94 -28.09
C GLU A 62 -45.59 -60.24 -28.70
N VAL A 63 -45.22 -60.59 -29.94
CA VAL A 63 -44.11 -59.93 -30.64
C VAL A 63 -44.35 -58.43 -30.80
N ARG A 64 -45.59 -57.99 -31.05
CA ARG A 64 -45.93 -56.55 -31.12
C ARG A 64 -45.79 -55.86 -29.76
N GLN A 65 -46.16 -56.52 -28.67
CA GLN A 65 -45.98 -55.97 -27.32
C GLN A 65 -44.50 -55.86 -26.97
N LEU A 66 -43.72 -56.92 -27.23
CA LEU A 66 -42.27 -56.92 -26.99
C LEU A 66 -41.55 -55.85 -27.81
N ARG A 67 -41.93 -55.63 -29.08
CA ARG A 67 -41.36 -54.54 -29.89
C ARG A 67 -41.64 -53.15 -29.32
N LYS A 68 -42.88 -52.89 -28.88
CA LYS A 68 -43.24 -51.63 -28.22
C LYS A 68 -42.46 -51.43 -26.92
N GLU A 69 -42.24 -52.50 -26.16
CA GLU A 69 -41.43 -52.45 -24.96
C GLU A 69 -39.96 -52.17 -25.27
N CYS A 70 -39.41 -52.79 -26.32
CA CYS A 70 -38.04 -52.52 -26.79
C CYS A 70 -37.86 -51.05 -27.18
N GLU A 71 -38.76 -50.51 -27.99
CA GLU A 71 -38.76 -49.09 -28.39
C GLU A 71 -38.83 -48.16 -27.16
N ARG A 72 -39.65 -48.50 -26.16
CA ARG A 72 -39.74 -47.75 -24.91
C ARG A 72 -38.44 -47.77 -24.11
N VAL A 73 -37.80 -48.94 -23.98
CA VAL A 73 -36.53 -49.09 -23.27
C VAL A 73 -35.40 -48.36 -24.00
N GLU A 74 -35.37 -48.42 -25.33
CA GLU A 74 -34.41 -47.69 -26.15
C GLU A 74 -34.56 -46.17 -25.98
N PHE A 75 -35.79 -45.66 -25.94
CA PHE A 75 -36.05 -44.26 -25.66
C PHE A 75 -35.56 -43.86 -24.26
N GLN A 76 -35.88 -44.64 -23.23
CA GLN A 76 -35.39 -44.39 -21.86
C GLN A 76 -33.86 -44.41 -21.77
N MET A 77 -33.20 -45.29 -22.52
CA MET A 77 -31.74 -45.31 -22.59
C MET A 77 -31.17 -44.06 -23.26
N GLN A 78 -31.82 -43.54 -24.31
CA GLN A 78 -31.39 -42.33 -25.00
C GLN A 78 -31.52 -41.11 -24.08
N ASP A 79 -32.66 -40.97 -23.39
CA ASP A 79 -32.88 -39.91 -22.41
C ASP A 79 -31.82 -39.95 -21.31
N LEU A 80 -31.59 -41.13 -20.74
CA LEU A 80 -30.62 -41.29 -19.65
C LEU A 80 -29.17 -41.01 -20.11
N LYS A 81 -28.82 -41.36 -21.36
CA LYS A 81 -27.53 -40.99 -21.96
C LYS A 81 -27.40 -39.49 -22.14
N ALA A 82 -28.46 -38.82 -22.59
CA ALA A 82 -28.47 -37.37 -22.76
C ALA A 82 -28.32 -36.66 -21.40
N GLU A 83 -29.02 -37.11 -20.37
CA GLU A 83 -28.89 -36.60 -19.00
C GLU A 83 -27.46 -36.81 -18.46
N TYR A 84 -26.85 -37.97 -18.71
CA TYR A 84 -25.49 -38.25 -18.28
C TYR A 84 -24.46 -37.36 -18.96
N GLU A 85 -24.56 -37.15 -20.28
CA GLU A 85 -23.66 -36.25 -21.00
C GLU A 85 -23.85 -34.79 -20.61
N ALA A 86 -25.09 -34.33 -20.41
CA ALA A 86 -25.38 -32.99 -19.92
C ALA A 86 -24.77 -32.76 -18.53
N TRP A 87 -24.92 -33.74 -17.63
CA TRP A 87 -24.32 -33.70 -16.30
C TRP A 87 -22.79 -33.67 -16.37
N LYS A 88 -22.17 -34.45 -17.27
CA LYS A 88 -20.72 -34.46 -17.48
C LYS A 88 -20.20 -33.13 -18.03
N ALA A 89 -20.97 -32.48 -18.92
CA ALA A 89 -20.66 -31.15 -19.41
C ALA A 89 -20.72 -30.10 -18.28
N GLU A 90 -21.75 -30.16 -17.43
CA GLU A 90 -21.88 -29.30 -16.25
C GLU A 90 -20.69 -29.48 -15.29
N GLN A 91 -20.22 -30.71 -15.06
CA GLN A 91 -19.02 -30.97 -14.25
C GLN A 91 -17.78 -30.29 -14.81
N LYS A 92 -17.55 -30.40 -16.12
CA LYS A 92 -16.39 -29.77 -16.78
C LYS A 92 -16.45 -28.25 -16.69
N GLN A 93 -17.64 -27.67 -16.89
CA GLN A 93 -17.84 -26.23 -16.79
C GLN A 93 -17.52 -25.75 -15.36
N ARG A 94 -18.06 -26.41 -14.34
CA ARG A 94 -17.79 -26.06 -12.94
C ARG A 94 -16.31 -26.19 -12.57
N ALA A 95 -15.61 -27.20 -13.09
CA ALA A 95 -14.17 -27.33 -12.89
C ALA A 95 -13.40 -26.14 -13.48
N SER A 96 -13.75 -25.72 -14.70
CA SER A 96 -13.17 -24.52 -15.34
C SER A 96 -13.44 -23.25 -14.54
N GLU A 97 -14.68 -23.06 -14.07
CA GLU A 97 -15.06 -21.90 -13.24
C GLU A 97 -14.30 -21.88 -11.91
N LEU A 98 -14.06 -23.04 -11.30
CA LEU A 98 -13.24 -23.16 -10.10
C LEU A 98 -11.78 -22.77 -10.35
N GLU A 99 -11.18 -23.24 -11.44
CA GLU A 99 -9.82 -22.85 -11.83
C GLU A 99 -9.72 -21.34 -12.08
N GLU A 100 -10.69 -20.75 -12.78
CA GLU A 100 -10.74 -19.30 -13.01
C GLU A 100 -10.89 -18.53 -11.69
N ASN A 101 -11.77 -18.96 -10.80
CA ASN A 101 -11.93 -18.33 -9.48
C ASN A 101 -10.64 -18.41 -8.64
N THR A 102 -9.90 -19.52 -8.69
CA THR A 102 -8.60 -19.61 -8.00
C THR A 102 -7.59 -18.62 -8.56
N ARG A 103 -7.53 -18.45 -9.89
CA ARG A 103 -6.65 -17.46 -10.53
C ARG A 103 -7.05 -16.03 -10.18
N LEU A 104 -8.35 -15.73 -10.15
CA LEU A 104 -8.87 -14.42 -9.76
C LEU A 104 -8.52 -14.10 -8.30
N TYR A 105 -8.64 -15.08 -7.40
CA TYR A 105 -8.23 -14.92 -6.00
C TYR A 105 -6.73 -14.62 -5.88
N GLU A 106 -5.87 -15.37 -6.59
CA GLU A 106 -4.42 -15.10 -6.62
C GLU A 106 -4.13 -13.67 -7.10
N LEU A 107 -4.75 -13.24 -8.21
CA LEU A 107 -4.60 -11.88 -8.73
C LEU A 107 -5.09 -10.82 -7.73
N GLU A 108 -6.22 -11.05 -7.05
CA GLU A 108 -6.73 -10.14 -6.03
C GLU A 108 -5.73 -10.00 -4.88
N THR A 109 -5.12 -11.10 -4.43
CA THR A 109 -4.11 -11.05 -3.35
C THR A 109 -2.84 -10.31 -3.77
N LEU A 110 -2.42 -10.43 -5.04
CA LEU A 110 -1.30 -9.67 -5.60
C LEU A 110 -1.62 -8.18 -5.64
N ILE A 111 -2.79 -7.81 -6.16
CA ILE A 111 -3.26 -6.43 -6.21
C ILE A 111 -3.32 -5.82 -4.80
N GLN A 112 -3.90 -6.54 -3.84
CA GLN A 112 -3.94 -6.07 -2.44
C GLN A 112 -2.54 -5.85 -1.86
N ARG A 113 -1.57 -6.72 -2.18
CA ARG A 113 -0.18 -6.57 -1.76
C ARG A 113 0.48 -5.34 -2.38
N GLU A 114 0.28 -5.11 -3.69
CA GLU A 114 0.82 -3.94 -4.39
C GLU A 114 0.23 -2.64 -3.83
N TYR A 115 -1.08 -2.57 -3.61
CA TYR A 115 -1.71 -1.40 -2.98
C TYR A 115 -1.15 -1.11 -1.58
N ARG A 116 -0.96 -2.15 -0.75
CA ARG A 116 -0.35 -1.98 0.57
C ARG A 116 1.08 -1.47 0.48
N TRP A 117 1.85 -1.97 -0.49
CA TRP A 117 3.22 -1.52 -0.71
C TRP A 117 3.29 -0.05 -1.14
N LEU A 118 2.41 0.36 -2.08
CA LEU A 118 2.30 1.75 -2.52
C LEU A 118 1.94 2.69 -1.36
N ALA A 119 0.95 2.33 -0.54
CA ALA A 119 0.58 3.13 0.63
C ALA A 119 1.75 3.34 1.60
N VAL A 120 2.49 2.26 1.92
CA VAL A 120 3.68 2.35 2.79
C VAL A 120 4.78 3.21 2.16
N HIS A 121 4.97 3.11 0.84
CA HIS A 121 5.95 3.92 0.13
C HIS A 121 5.59 5.42 0.17
N ASP A 122 4.32 5.76 -0.03
CA ASP A 122 3.83 7.15 0.05
C ASP A 122 3.96 7.71 1.48
N ASP A 123 3.62 6.91 2.49
CA ASP A 123 3.82 7.26 3.90
C ASP A 123 5.30 7.53 4.22
N GLN A 124 6.21 6.69 3.71
CA GLN A 124 7.65 6.89 3.87
C GLN A 124 8.14 8.16 3.18
N ALA A 125 7.63 8.47 1.98
CA ALA A 125 7.97 9.68 1.25
C ALA A 125 7.49 10.93 2.01
N GLU A 126 6.28 10.92 2.57
CA GLU A 126 5.80 11.99 3.43
C GLU A 126 6.64 12.16 4.70
N LEU A 127 7.00 11.05 5.34
CA LEU A 127 7.79 11.08 6.58
C LEU A 127 9.17 11.69 6.33
N ARG A 128 9.82 11.36 5.20
CA ARG A 128 11.09 11.99 4.78
C ARG A 128 10.94 13.50 4.57
N LYS A 129 9.85 13.95 3.93
CA LYS A 129 9.58 15.39 3.77
C LYS A 129 9.41 16.08 5.12
N LYS A 130 8.65 15.48 6.04
CA LYS A 130 8.43 16.01 7.40
C LYS A 130 9.74 16.09 8.20
N GLN A 131 10.60 15.07 8.10
CA GLN A 131 11.93 15.08 8.74
C GLN A 131 12.81 16.21 8.23
N ALA A 132 12.91 16.40 6.90
CA ALA A 132 13.69 17.49 6.32
C ALA A 132 13.19 18.89 6.76
N VAL A 133 11.86 19.06 6.89
CA VAL A 133 11.28 20.30 7.41
C VAL A 133 11.66 20.50 8.89
N LEU A 134 11.60 19.46 9.71
CA LEU A 134 11.98 19.55 11.13
C LEU A 134 13.47 19.90 11.31
N GLU A 135 14.35 19.37 10.48
CA GLU A 135 15.77 19.72 10.48
C GLU A 135 15.99 21.20 10.16
N LYS A 136 15.35 21.70 9.09
CA LYS A 136 15.42 23.12 8.73
C LYS A 136 14.88 24.03 9.84
N VAL A 137 13.78 23.65 10.49
CA VAL A 137 13.22 24.42 11.62
C VAL A 137 14.18 24.42 12.81
N ARG A 138 14.86 23.30 13.11
CA ARG A 138 15.87 23.24 14.18
C ARG A 138 17.08 24.13 13.87
N GLU A 139 17.55 24.11 12.63
CA GLU A 139 18.64 24.95 12.17
C GLU A 139 18.28 26.44 12.21
N GLN A 140 17.07 26.79 11.75
CA GLN A 140 16.56 28.16 11.86
C GLN A 140 16.48 28.65 13.31
N LYS A 141 16.06 27.80 14.25
CA LYS A 141 16.05 28.15 15.68
C LYS A 141 17.47 28.42 16.21
N ARG A 142 18.45 27.58 15.87
CA ARG A 142 19.85 27.81 16.24
C ARG A 142 20.37 29.14 15.69
N LEU A 143 20.16 29.40 14.40
CA LEU A 143 20.56 30.67 13.78
C LEU A 143 19.86 31.87 14.41
N GLN A 144 18.59 31.73 14.80
CA GLN A 144 17.85 32.79 15.50
C GLN A 144 18.42 33.04 16.91
N GLU A 145 18.79 31.99 17.64
CA GLU A 145 19.45 32.11 18.94
C GLU A 145 20.82 32.79 18.80
N GLU A 146 21.64 32.39 17.82
CA GLU A 146 22.93 33.01 17.51
C GLU A 146 22.78 34.48 17.09
N ALA A 147 21.77 34.81 16.28
CA ALA A 147 21.50 36.19 15.92
C ALA A 147 21.13 37.05 17.14
N GLN A 148 20.37 36.49 18.10
CA GLN A 148 20.02 37.17 19.34
C GLN A 148 21.22 37.35 20.26
N THR A 149 22.13 36.37 20.37
CA THR A 149 23.35 36.52 21.17
C THR A 149 24.27 37.57 20.57
N LEU A 150 24.51 37.52 19.25
CA LEU A 150 25.31 38.53 18.54
C LEU A 150 24.72 39.94 18.68
N GLN A 151 23.39 40.08 18.63
CA GLN A 151 22.74 41.38 18.83
C GLN A 151 22.97 41.92 20.25
N ARG A 152 22.96 41.06 21.28
CA ARG A 152 23.25 41.46 22.67
C ARG A 152 24.72 41.87 22.83
N GLU A 153 25.64 41.10 22.26
CA GLU A 153 27.08 41.40 22.26
C GLU A 153 27.36 42.72 21.54
N GLN A 154 26.76 42.95 20.38
CA GLN A 154 26.91 44.21 19.64
C GLN A 154 26.44 45.40 20.47
N LYS A 155 25.29 45.30 21.16
CA LYS A 155 24.80 46.37 22.05
C LYS A 155 25.76 46.62 23.22
N ALA A 156 26.31 45.56 23.82
CA ALA A 156 27.29 45.70 24.89
C ALA A 156 28.57 46.37 24.41
N LEU A 157 29.09 45.99 23.24
CA LEU A 157 30.27 46.62 22.64
C LEU A 157 30.02 48.09 22.27
N GLN A 158 28.83 48.44 21.78
CA GLN A 158 28.46 49.84 21.53
C GLN A 158 28.43 50.67 22.82
N GLN A 159 27.91 50.12 23.91
CA GLN A 159 27.94 50.77 25.22
C GLN A 159 29.38 50.99 25.70
N GLN A 160 30.22 49.95 25.65
CA GLN A 160 31.64 50.08 26.00
C GLN A 160 32.38 51.12 25.14
N LEU A 161 32.10 51.17 23.83
CA LEU A 161 32.66 52.19 22.94
C LEU A 161 32.21 53.61 23.33
N SER A 162 30.95 53.78 23.74
CA SER A 162 30.45 55.07 24.21
C SER A 162 31.15 55.52 25.50
N GLU A 163 31.31 54.62 26.47
CA GLU A 163 32.04 54.90 27.73
C GLU A 163 33.51 55.27 27.47
N VAL A 164 34.18 54.56 26.55
CA VAL A 164 35.57 54.86 26.17
C VAL A 164 35.67 56.23 25.50
N ARG A 165 34.71 56.58 24.63
CA ARG A 165 34.66 57.92 23.99
C ARG A 165 34.45 59.02 25.01
N GLU A 166 33.57 58.83 25.98
CA GLU A 166 33.39 59.79 27.08
C GLU A 166 34.68 59.98 27.87
N LYS A 167 35.34 58.88 28.28
CA LYS A 167 36.63 58.93 28.98
C LYS A 167 37.74 59.60 28.15
N LEU A 168 37.74 59.41 26.83
CA LEU A 168 38.65 60.12 25.92
C LEU A 168 38.33 61.62 25.86
N GLY A 169 37.05 61.98 25.84
CA GLY A 169 36.60 63.38 25.89
C GLY A 169 37.01 64.07 27.18
N THR A 170 36.79 63.44 28.33
CA THR A 170 37.21 63.98 29.64
C THR A 170 38.73 64.09 29.73
N ASN A 171 39.49 63.11 29.22
CA ASN A 171 40.95 63.20 29.17
C ASN A 171 41.44 64.34 28.28
N ARG A 172 40.78 64.58 27.13
CA ARG A 172 41.10 65.74 26.28
C ARG A 172 40.87 67.05 27.02
N GLN A 173 39.71 67.20 27.67
CA GLN A 173 39.41 68.39 28.49
C GLN A 173 40.42 68.59 29.63
N GLN A 174 40.81 67.51 30.31
CA GLN A 174 41.84 67.57 31.36
C GLN A 174 43.20 67.98 30.79
N ARG A 175 43.57 67.48 29.61
CA ARG A 175 44.81 67.88 28.93
C ARG A 175 44.78 69.35 28.54
N ASP A 176 43.68 69.81 27.93
CA ASP A 176 43.52 71.21 27.54
C ASP A 176 43.59 72.14 28.77
N ALA A 177 42.95 71.76 29.89
CA ALA A 177 43.05 72.50 31.15
C ALA A 177 44.48 72.52 31.74
N LEU A 178 45.24 71.44 31.60
CA LEU A 178 46.65 71.40 31.99
C LEU A 178 47.52 72.29 31.09
N ASP A 179 47.31 72.23 29.77
CA ASP A 179 48.02 73.06 28.78
C ASP A 179 47.73 74.57 29.02
N ASP A 180 46.49 74.94 29.32
CA ASP A 180 46.11 76.31 29.72
C ASP A 180 46.81 76.74 31.02
N SER A 181 46.90 75.84 32.02
CA SER A 181 47.60 76.12 33.28
C SER A 181 49.12 76.35 33.08
N HIS A 182 49.73 75.63 32.13
CA HIS A 182 51.13 75.77 31.76
C HIS A 182 51.40 77.08 30.99
N HIS A 183 50.43 77.59 30.22
CA HIS A 183 50.53 78.91 29.60
C HIS A 183 50.43 80.05 30.61
N THR A 184 49.54 79.94 31.61
CA THR A 184 49.44 80.94 32.70
C THR A 184 50.68 80.98 33.60
N THR A 185 51.29 79.82 33.89
CA THR A 185 52.50 79.78 34.74
C THR A 185 53.75 80.30 34.02
N ARG A 186 53.83 80.21 32.69
CA ARG A 186 54.95 80.75 31.91
C ARG A 186 54.97 82.28 31.82
N PHE A 187 53.80 82.91 31.74
CA PHE A 187 53.68 84.38 31.71
C PHE A 187 54.01 85.01 33.07
N HIS A 188 53.62 84.38 34.19
CA HIS A 188 53.94 84.92 35.51
C HIS A 188 55.41 84.78 35.91
N ALA A 189 56.15 83.79 35.37
CA ALA A 189 57.57 83.60 35.70
C ALA A 189 58.50 84.64 35.02
N THR A 190 58.11 85.18 33.87
CA THR A 190 58.91 86.21 33.16
C THR A 190 58.75 87.61 33.75
N ASP A 191 57.59 87.91 34.34
CA ASP A 191 57.33 89.22 34.94
C ASP A 191 57.98 89.37 36.33
N THR A 192 58.20 88.28 37.07
CA THR A 192 58.93 88.33 38.36
C THR A 192 60.45 88.38 38.20
N GLN A 193 61.01 87.78 37.15
CA GLN A 193 62.47 87.81 36.93
C GLN A 193 62.99 89.18 36.48
N THR A 194 62.17 90.00 35.82
CA THR A 194 62.55 91.37 35.44
C THR A 194 62.52 92.33 36.62
N ALA A 195 61.57 92.16 37.56
CA ALA A 195 61.50 92.96 38.78
C ALA A 195 62.68 92.73 39.75
N ASP A 196 63.14 91.48 39.88
CA ASP A 196 64.25 91.13 40.79
C ASP A 196 65.63 91.58 40.28
N ILE A 197 65.81 91.72 38.95
CA ILE A 197 67.06 92.20 38.35
C ILE A 197 67.22 93.72 38.58
N ASP A 198 66.14 94.49 38.46
CA ASP A 198 66.18 95.94 38.67
C ASP A 198 66.42 96.31 40.15
N GLU A 199 65.92 95.51 41.11
CA GLU A 199 66.17 95.72 42.55
C GLU A 199 67.61 95.36 42.96
N ALA A 200 68.24 94.39 42.28
CA ALA A 200 69.63 94.00 42.53
C ALA A 200 70.65 95.04 42.01
N ILE A 201 70.36 95.72 40.89
CA ILE A 201 71.21 96.78 40.33
C ILE A 201 71.23 98.02 41.25
N LEU A 202 70.09 98.38 41.83
CA LEU A 202 69.99 99.49 42.79
C LEU A 202 70.77 99.25 44.09
N LYS A 203 70.84 98.01 44.58
CA LYS A 203 71.58 97.65 45.80
C LYS A 203 73.10 97.67 45.61
N VAL A 204 73.62 97.38 44.41
CA VAL A 204 75.08 97.44 44.15
C VAL A 204 75.56 98.88 43.92
N SER A 205 74.71 99.77 43.39
CA SER A 205 75.03 101.19 43.18
C SER A 205 75.19 102.01 44.47
N MET A 206 74.65 101.56 45.62
CA MET A 206 74.72 102.31 46.88
C MET A 206 75.92 101.94 47.77
N PHE A 207 76.75 100.98 47.37
CA PHE A 207 77.97 100.60 48.10
C PHE A 207 79.29 101.05 47.44
N SER A 208 79.21 101.95 46.44
CA SER A 208 80.39 102.59 45.83
C SER A 208 80.43 104.08 46.15
N LYS A 209 80.79 104.43 47.39
CA LYS A 209 81.45 105.68 47.80
C LYS A 209 82.27 105.43 49.06
#